data_AF-A0A6M7V070-F1
#
_entry.id   AF-A0A6M7V070-F1
#
_cell.length_a   1.000
_cell.length_b   1.000
_cell.length_c   1.000
_cell.angle_alpha   90.00
_cell.angle_beta   90.00
_cell.angle_gamma   90.00
#
_symmetry.space_group_name_H-M   'P 1'
#
loop_
_entity.id
_entity.type
_entity.pdbx_description
1 polymer ?
#
loop_
_entity_poly.entity_id
_entity_poly.type
_entity_poly.pdbx_seq_one_letter_code
_entity_poly.pdbx_strand_id
1 'polypeptide(L)' 'MDDLALVLTRFVSGEDTSLAAANSLEVLLDDAYPDDELVQSAVMSLAMYRPGGGSFLLDTPEIQRRLHRLRDYLAHRT' A
#
# COMPACT_ATOMS: atom_id res chain seq x y z
N MET A 1 3.94 -1.06 14.74
CA MET A 1 4.75 -0.31 13.74
C MET A 1 5.58 -1.27 12.88
N ASP A 2 6.19 -2.31 13.48
CA ASP A 2 6.95 -3.35 12.75
C ASP A 2 6.13 -4.10 11.69
N ASP A 3 4.85 -4.36 11.96
CA ASP A 3 3.97 -5.07 11.01
C ASP A 3 3.71 -4.27 9.73
N LEU A 4 3.49 -2.96 9.83
CA LEU A 4 3.26 -2.10 8.65
C LEU A 4 4.50 -2.05 7.77
N ALA A 5 5.68 -1.79 8.36
CA ALA A 5 6.93 -1.70 7.61
C ALA A 5 7.27 -3.03 6.91
N LEU A 6 7.05 -4.15 7.60
CA LEU A 6 7.27 -5.49 7.05
C LEU A 6 6.34 -5.80 5.87
N VAL A 7 5.02 -5.62 6.04
CA VAL A 7 4.04 -5.90 4.99
C VAL A 7 4.28 -4.97 3.79
N LEU A 8 4.56 -3.69 4.03
CA LEU A 8 4.86 -2.73 2.96
C LEU A 8 6.12 -3.12 2.18
N THR A 9 7.17 -3.58 2.87
CA THR A 9 8.42 -4.03 2.24
C THR A 9 8.19 -5.29 1.39
N ARG A 10 7.43 -6.26 1.90
CA ARG A 10 7.08 -7.48 1.17
C ARG A 10 6.24 -7.20 -0.08
N PHE A 11 5.27 -6.29 0.03
CA PHE A 11 4.45 -5.91 -1.11
C PHE A 11 5.27 -5.20 -2.19
N VAL A 12 6.05 -4.19 -1.80
CA VAL A 12 6.87 -3.40 -2.73
C VAL A 12 7.94 -4.25 -3.41
N SER A 13 8.53 -5.22 -2.70
CA SER A 13 9.53 -6.13 -3.28
C SER A 13 8.93 -7.21 -4.19
N GLY A 14 7.63 -7.46 -4.09
CA GLY A 14 6.94 -8.52 -4.83
C GLY A 14 6.92 -9.88 -4.13
N GLU A 15 7.44 -9.97 -2.90
CA GLU A 15 7.39 -11.19 -2.08
C GLU A 15 5.95 -11.61 -1.77
N ASP A 16 5.08 -10.64 -1.46
CA ASP A 16 3.66 -10.87 -1.22
C ASP A 16 2.81 -9.72 -1.78
N THR A 17 2.27 -9.92 -2.97
CA THR A 17 1.30 -9.01 -3.60
C THR A 17 -0.10 -9.62 -3.61
N SER A 18 -0.44 -10.39 -2.58
CA SER A 18 -1.78 -10.95 -2.47
C SER A 18 -2.80 -9.86 -2.14
N LEU A 19 -4.07 -10.16 -2.42
CA LEU A 19 -5.16 -9.29 -1.97
C LEU A 19 -5.22 -9.21 -0.44
N ALA A 20 -4.84 -10.27 0.26
CA ALA A 20 -4.77 -10.26 1.73
C ALA A 20 -3.73 -9.25 2.23
N ALA A 21 -2.53 -9.23 1.63
CA ALA A 21 -1.51 -8.24 1.96
C ALA A 21 -1.97 -6.80 1.67
N ALA A 22 -2.68 -6.57 0.56
CA ALA A 22 -3.25 -5.26 0.25
C ALA A 22 -4.27 -4.81 1.31
N ASN A 23 -5.22 -5.67 1.67
CA ASN A 23 -6.22 -5.37 2.70
C ASN A 23 -5.57 -5.10 4.07
N SER A 24 -4.50 -5.85 4.41
CA SER A 24 -3.74 -5.59 5.64
C SER A 24 -3.07 -4.22 5.62
N LEU A 25 -2.52 -3.81 4.47
CA LEU A 25 -1.94 -2.47 4.32
C LEU A 25 -3.00 -1.37 4.47
N GLU A 26 -4.21 -1.55 3.93
CA GLU A 26 -5.30 -0.57 4.10
C GLU A 26 -5.56 -0.28 5.57
N VAL A 27 -5.80 -1.33 6.35
CA VAL A 27 -6.10 -1.20 7.79
C VAL A 27 -4.93 -0.59 8.55
N LEU A 28 -3.71 -1.07 8.30
CA LEU A 28 -2.52 -0.60 9.02
C LEU A 28 -2.17 0.87 8.69
N LEU A 29 -2.37 1.30 7.44
CA LEU A 29 -2.13 2.67 7.02
C LEU A 29 -3.22 3.62 7.54
N ASP A 30 -4.48 3.19 7.50
CA ASP A 30 -5.61 3.98 7.99
C ASP A 30 -5.52 4.23 9.50
N ASP A 31 -5.20 3.20 10.28
CA ASP A 31 -5.04 3.30 11.74
C ASP A 31 -3.82 4.16 12.14
N ALA A 32 -2.70 4.01 11.43
CA ALA A 32 -1.47 4.73 11.77
C ALA A 32 -1.48 6.20 11.32
N TYR A 33 -2.19 6.52 10.23
CA TYR A 33 -2.16 7.86 9.62
C TYR A 33 -3.56 8.30 9.12
N PRO A 34 -4.56 8.42 10.02
CA PRO A 34 -5.93 8.74 9.63
C PRO A 34 -6.07 10.13 8.99
N ASP A 35 -5.25 11.10 9.42
CA ASP A 35 -5.33 12.49 8.97
C ASP A 35 -4.33 12.85 7.85
N ASP A 36 -3.54 11.88 7.36
CA ASP A 36 -2.55 12.12 6.30
C ASP A 36 -3.17 11.88 4.92
N GLU A 37 -3.50 12.97 4.22
CA GLU A 37 -4.14 12.92 2.90
C GLU A 37 -3.38 12.07 1.86
N LEU A 38 -2.04 12.04 1.91
CA LEU A 38 -1.24 11.23 0.99
C LEU A 38 -1.33 9.75 1.32
N VAL A 39 -1.32 9.41 2.61
CA VAL A 39 -1.52 8.02 3.06
C VAL A 39 -2.93 7.56 2.74
N GLN A 40 -3.95 8.38 2.99
CA GLN A 40 -5.35 8.07 2.70
C GLN A 40 -5.61 7.87 1.20
N SER A 41 -4.93 8.62 0.34
CA SER A 41 -4.93 8.37 -1.11
C SER A 41 -4.34 6.99 -1.48
N ALA A 42 -3.34 6.53 -0.74
CA ALA A 42 -2.77 5.19 -0.93
C ALA A 42 -3.72 4.09 -0.43
N VAL A 43 -4.43 4.29 0.69
CA VAL A 43 -5.49 3.40 1.17
C VAL A 43 -6.57 3.22 0.11
N MET A 44 -7.04 4.32 -0.49
CA MET A 44 -7.99 4.26 -1.61
C MET A 44 -7.45 3.55 -2.85
N SER A 45 -6.15 3.68 -3.12
CA SER A 45 -5.52 2.92 -4.21
C SER A 45 -5.52 1.42 -3.92
N LEU A 46 -5.19 1.03 -2.69
CA LEU A 46 -5.20 -0.38 -2.26
C LEU A 46 -6.61 -0.99 -2.35
N ALA A 47 -7.66 -0.24 -1.99
CA ALA A 47 -9.04 -0.72 -2.13
C ALA A 47 -9.44 -1.02 -3.59
N MET A 48 -8.80 -0.35 -4.56
CA MET A 48 -8.99 -0.60 -6.01
C MET A 48 -8.07 -1.68 -6.57
N TYR A 49 -7.21 -2.30 -5.75
CA TYR A 49 -6.25 -3.29 -6.20
C TYR A 49 -6.89 -4.64 -6.49
N ARG A 50 -6.49 -5.24 -7.61
CA ARG A 50 -6.63 -6.68 -7.86
C ARG A 50 -5.35 -7.24 -8.50
N PRO A 51 -4.88 -8.43 -8.08
CA PRO A 51 -3.87 -9.15 -8.85
C PRO A 51 -4.32 -9.37 -10.29
N GLY A 52 -3.52 -8.93 -11.26
CA GLY A 52 -3.89 -8.94 -12.69
C GLY A 52 -4.78 -7.78 -13.16
N GLY A 53 -5.24 -6.92 -12.25
CA GLY A 53 -6.01 -5.72 -12.55
C GLY A 53 -7.43 -5.98 -13.07
N GLY A 54 -7.89 -5.08 -13.93
CA GLY A 54 -9.19 -5.10 -14.60
C GLY A 54 -9.44 -3.75 -15.26
N SER A 55 -10.52 -3.60 -16.05
CA SER A 55 -10.78 -2.34 -16.80
C SER A 55 -10.82 -1.07 -15.93
N PHE A 56 -11.02 -1.22 -14.63
CA PHE A 56 -11.10 -0.13 -13.65
C PHE A 56 -10.31 -0.39 -12.37
N LEU A 57 -9.47 -1.44 -12.34
CA LEU A 57 -8.77 -1.89 -11.13
C LEU A 57 -7.26 -1.78 -11.33
N LEU A 58 -6.57 -1.39 -10.26
CA LEU A 58 -5.13 -1.24 -10.27
C LEU A 58 -4.47 -2.61 -10.22
N ASP A 59 -3.47 -2.80 -11.06
CA ASP A 59 -2.69 -4.03 -11.11
C ASP A 59 -1.48 -3.98 -10.15
N THR A 60 -0.73 -5.09 -10.08
CA THR A 60 0.41 -5.23 -9.17
C THR A 60 1.50 -4.20 -9.46
N PRO A 61 2.01 -4.05 -10.71
CA PRO A 61 3.00 -3.02 -11.03
C PRO A 61 2.55 -1.59 -10.67
N GLU A 62 1.29 -1.25 -10.88
CA GLU A 62 0.76 0.08 -10.55
C GLU A 62 0.77 0.35 -9.05
N ILE A 63 0.25 -0.58 -8.25
CA ILE A 63 0.24 -0.43 -6.79
C ILE A 63 1.65 -0.45 -6.21
N GLN A 64 2.53 -1.33 -6.67
CA GLN A 64 3.91 -1.37 -6.19
C GLN A 64 4.63 -0.02 -6.40
N ARG A 65 4.44 0.62 -7.56
CA ARG A 65 5.02 1.96 -7.81
C ARG A 65 4.48 3.02 -6.85
N ARG A 66 3.18 2.98 -6.53
CA ARG A 66 2.56 3.93 -5.58
C ARG A 66 3.07 3.69 -4.16
N LEU A 67 3.09 2.43 -3.72
CA LEU A 67 3.56 2.05 -2.40
C LEU A 67 5.06 2.28 -2.20
N HIS A 68 5.87 2.19 -3.26
CA HIS A 68 7.28 2.57 -3.18
C HIS A 68 7.42 4.07 -2.84
N ARG A 69 6.67 4.94 -3.51
CA ARG A 69 6.69 6.39 -3.22
C ARG A 69 6.16 6.67 -1.82
N LEU A 70 5.12 5.96 -1.39
CA LEU A 70 4.58 6.09 -0.03
C LEU A 70 5.63 5.70 1.02
N ARG A 71 6.35 4.60 0.82
CA ARG A 71 7.43 4.17 1.71
C ARG A 71 8.52 5.24 1.82
N ASP A 72 8.92 5.81 0.68
CA ASP A 72 9.93 6.87 0.66
C ASP A 72 9.41 8.13 1.40
N TYR A 73 8.14 8.49 1.20
CA TYR A 73 7.49 9.60 1.90
C TYR A 73 7.49 9.41 3.43
N LEU A 74 7.08 8.23 3.91
CA LEU A 74 7.04 7.92 5.34
C LEU A 74 8.44 7.95 5.98
N ALA A 75 9.47 7.49 5.26
CA ALA A 75 10.84 7.48 5.75
C ALA A 75 11.45 8.89 5.96
N HIS A 76 10.96 9.91 5.25
CA HIS A 76 11.42 11.30 5.40
C HIS A 76 10.59 12.10 6.43
N ARG A 77 9.55 11.48 7.00
CA ARG A 77 8.65 12.10 7.97
C ARG A 77 9.02 11.77 9.44
N THR A 78 9.97 10.86 9.63
CA THR A 78 10.53 10.45 10.94
C THR A 78 11.74 11.30 11.31
#